data_AF-A0A383ALB0-F1
#
_entry.id   AF-A0A383ALB0-F1
#
_cell.length_a   1.000
_cell.length_b   1.000
_cell.length_c   1.000
_cell.angle_alpha   90.00
_cell.angle_beta   90.00
_cell.angle_gamma   90.00
#
_symmetry.space_group_name_H-M   'P 1'
#
loop_
_entity.id
_entity.type
_entity.pdbx_description
1 polymer ?
#
loop_
_entity_poly.entity_id
_entity_poly.type
_entity_poly.pdbx_seq_one_letter_code
_entity_poly.pdbx_strand_id
1 'polypeptide(L)'
;RGGREPRLQTESLGQALTELEVLRLIDAVQADDLRTAYDFLRRTEHRLQAAEDLQTHQLPNDSFRQQQLATASGFPNWTTFSRQLDRVLDSVHQSFEELFTPEPGTSDDDDFLEWLDIWHDSLEIADAKTTLRQQGFSQPDRVLELLEGLRNSRFYHAFSRVGRDRLDRLMPAALAQCSNSNDPMTALTRLISVIEAIGRRSAYLSLLSENPLALSQLITLITASRGINSWIGQHPVILDELLDPISSYKV
;
A
#
# COMPACT_ATOMS: atom_id res chain seq x y z
N ARG A 1 -14.53 3.02 2.84
CA ARG A 1 -15.95 2.97 3.32
C ARG A 1 -16.13 3.49 4.77
N GLY A 2 -15.12 3.44 5.65
CA GLY A 2 -15.23 3.94 7.04
C GLY A 2 -15.58 5.43 7.22
N GLY A 3 -15.30 6.28 6.23
CA GLY A 3 -15.76 7.68 6.24
C GLY A 3 -17.27 7.87 6.06
N ARG A 4 -18.01 6.83 5.65
CA ARG A 4 -19.45 6.89 5.35
C ARG A 4 -20.31 6.08 6.33
N GLU A 5 -19.71 5.18 7.11
CA GLU A 5 -20.39 4.33 8.09
C GLU A 5 -19.93 4.68 9.51
N PRO A 6 -20.70 5.49 10.28
CA PRO A 6 -20.31 5.93 11.62
C PRO A 6 -20.06 4.77 12.60
N ARG A 7 -20.72 3.63 12.40
CA ARG A 7 -20.54 2.44 13.25
C ARG A 7 -19.14 1.83 13.17
N LEU A 8 -18.45 2.03 12.04
CA LEU A 8 -17.07 1.57 11.83
C LEU A 8 -16.03 2.56 12.38
N GLN A 9 -16.44 3.73 12.90
CA GLN A 9 -15.56 4.74 13.50
C GLN A 9 -15.33 4.44 14.98
N THR A 10 -14.74 3.28 15.27
CA THR A 10 -14.35 2.86 16.63
C THR A 10 -12.84 2.70 16.74
N GLU A 11 -12.31 3.01 17.92
CA GLU A 11 -10.89 2.79 18.26
C GLU A 11 -10.60 1.32 18.64
N SER A 12 -11.63 0.50 18.84
CA SER A 12 -11.50 -0.91 19.22
C SER A 12 -11.60 -1.82 18.01
N LEU A 13 -10.52 -2.55 17.71
CA LEU A 13 -10.51 -3.57 16.66
C LEU A 13 -11.61 -4.63 16.89
N GLY A 14 -11.81 -5.05 18.14
CA GLY A 14 -12.84 -6.04 18.48
C GLY A 14 -14.25 -5.58 18.13
N GLN A 15 -14.56 -4.31 18.40
CA GLN A 15 -15.84 -3.69 18.01
C GLN A 15 -15.93 -3.51 16.50
N ALA A 16 -14.83 -3.09 15.84
CA ALA A 16 -14.80 -2.95 14.39
C ALA A 16 -15.10 -4.29 13.69
N LEU A 17 -14.50 -5.40 14.13
CA LEU A 17 -14.77 -6.74 13.59
C LEU A 17 -16.24 -7.16 13.78
N THR A 18 -16.83 -6.88 14.94
CA THR A 18 -18.26 -7.14 15.18
C THR A 18 -19.15 -6.32 14.24
N GLU A 19 -18.86 -5.05 14.03
CA GLU A 19 -19.65 -4.20 13.12
C GLU A 19 -19.45 -4.62 11.64
N LEU A 20 -18.25 -5.07 11.25
CA LEU A 20 -18.00 -5.62 9.91
C LEU A 20 -18.82 -6.89 9.65
N GLU A 21 -18.93 -7.78 10.64
CA GLU A 21 -19.77 -8.98 10.59
C GLU A 21 -21.27 -8.60 10.50
N VAL A 22 -21.74 -7.66 11.32
CA VAL A 22 -23.13 -7.16 11.30
C VAL A 22 -23.49 -6.56 9.94
N LEU A 23 -22.56 -5.82 9.32
CA LEU A 23 -22.70 -5.25 7.99
C LEU A 23 -22.51 -6.28 6.87
N ARG A 24 -22.22 -7.55 7.20
CA ARG A 24 -21.95 -8.66 6.28
C ARG A 24 -20.82 -8.35 5.28
N LEU A 25 -19.83 -7.58 5.73
CA LEU A 25 -18.63 -7.26 4.95
C LEU A 25 -17.56 -8.34 5.08
N ILE A 26 -17.61 -9.10 6.18
CA ILE A 26 -16.86 -10.33 6.41
C ILE A 26 -17.83 -11.35 7.01
N ASP A 27 -17.54 -12.64 6.85
CA ASP A 27 -18.31 -13.68 7.52
C ASP A 27 -17.87 -13.88 8.98
N ALA A 28 -18.66 -14.63 9.74
CA ALA A 28 -18.40 -14.89 11.15
C ALA A 28 -17.13 -15.71 11.40
N VAL A 29 -16.71 -16.53 10.43
CA VAL A 29 -15.51 -17.36 10.53
C VAL A 29 -14.28 -16.47 10.38
N GLN A 30 -14.24 -15.64 9.34
CA GLN A 30 -13.21 -14.63 9.12
C GLN A 30 -13.10 -13.66 10.31
N ALA A 31 -14.22 -13.21 10.87
CA ALA A 31 -14.22 -12.33 12.04
C ALA A 31 -13.59 -12.99 13.28
N ASP A 32 -13.86 -14.28 13.51
CA ASP A 32 -13.31 -15.03 14.64
C ASP A 32 -11.82 -15.37 14.45
N ASP A 33 -11.43 -15.73 13.22
CA ASP A 33 -10.05 -15.99 12.84
C ASP A 33 -9.17 -14.74 13.04
N LEU A 34 -9.62 -13.58 12.56
CA LEU A 34 -8.94 -12.30 12.74
C LEU A 34 -8.84 -11.88 14.21
N ARG A 35 -9.90 -12.14 15.00
CA ARG A 35 -9.89 -11.85 16.45
C ARG A 35 -8.88 -12.74 17.18
N THR A 36 -8.86 -14.03 16.87
CA THR A 36 -7.92 -15.00 17.43
C THR A 36 -6.47 -14.66 17.08
N ALA A 37 -6.23 -14.30 15.82
CA ALA A 37 -4.91 -13.87 15.35
C ALA A 37 -4.43 -12.60 16.07
N TYR A 38 -5.29 -11.59 16.18
CA TYR A 38 -4.97 -10.36 16.89
C TYR A 38 -4.61 -10.62 18.36
N ASP A 39 -5.42 -11.40 19.07
CA ASP A 39 -5.16 -11.74 20.47
C ASP A 39 -3.83 -12.47 20.65
N PHE A 40 -3.49 -13.38 19.73
CA PHE A 40 -2.21 -14.09 19.75
C PHE A 40 -1.03 -13.14 19.53
N LEU A 41 -1.10 -12.27 18.52
CA LEU A 41 -0.05 -11.32 18.19
C LEU A 41 0.14 -10.28 19.29
N ARG A 42 -0.95 -9.76 19.86
CA ARG A 42 -0.93 -8.79 20.97
C ARG A 42 -0.32 -9.37 22.23
N ARG A 43 -0.64 -10.62 22.57
CA ARG A 43 -0.01 -11.32 23.71
C ARG A 43 1.47 -11.58 23.48
N THR A 44 1.85 -11.93 22.25
CA THR A 44 3.25 -12.12 21.85
C THR A 44 4.02 -10.81 21.99
N GLU A 45 3.48 -9.72 21.47
CA GLU A 45 4.04 -8.37 21.59
C GLU A 45 4.22 -7.97 23.06
N HIS A 46 3.19 -8.12 23.89
CA HIS A 46 3.28 -7.78 25.30
C HIS A 46 4.36 -8.58 26.04
N ARG A 47 4.52 -9.87 25.71
CA ARG A 47 5.58 -10.71 26.31
C ARG A 47 6.97 -10.29 25.85
N LEU A 48 7.10 -9.93 24.58
CA LEU A 48 8.33 -9.40 24.02
C LEU A 48 8.73 -8.09 24.71
N GLN A 49 7.77 -7.18 24.91
CA GLN A 49 7.99 -5.90 25.57
C GLN A 49 8.30 -6.06 27.07
N ALA A 50 7.61 -6.99 27.76
CA ALA A 50 7.85 -7.28 29.17
C ALA A 50 9.21 -7.95 29.45
N ALA A 51 9.81 -8.62 28.46
CA ALA A 51 11.09 -9.30 28.66
C ALA A 51 12.27 -8.31 28.84
N GLU A 52 12.17 -7.10 28.28
CA GLU A 52 13.25 -6.11 28.31
C GLU A 52 12.81 -4.73 28.83
N ASP A 53 11.55 -4.57 29.24
CA ASP A 53 10.93 -3.25 29.51
C ASP A 53 11.15 -2.26 28.35
N LEU A 54 11.22 -2.79 27.12
CA LEU A 54 11.45 -2.03 25.91
C LEU A 54 10.23 -2.13 25.00
N GLN A 55 9.86 -1.00 24.40
CA GLN A 55 8.87 -0.97 23.33
C GLN A 55 9.52 -1.48 22.03
N THR A 56 9.66 -2.80 21.91
CA THR A 56 10.20 -3.46 20.71
C THR A 56 9.13 -4.33 20.03
N HIS A 57 9.25 -4.43 18.71
CA HIS A 57 8.44 -5.32 17.87
C HIS A 57 9.32 -6.33 17.11
N GLN A 58 10.63 -6.37 17.41
CA GLN A 58 11.57 -7.28 16.75
C GLN A 58 11.73 -8.57 17.56
N LEU A 59 11.64 -9.70 16.87
CA LEU A 59 11.92 -11.00 17.49
C LEU A 59 13.40 -11.06 17.93
N PRO A 60 13.69 -11.73 19.06
CA PRO A 60 15.06 -11.89 19.51
C PRO A 60 15.87 -12.78 18.55
N ASN A 61 17.11 -12.41 18.32
CA ASN A 61 18.05 -13.18 17.48
C ASN A 61 18.88 -14.19 18.29
N ASP A 62 18.83 -14.09 19.61
CA ASP A 62 19.55 -14.96 20.54
C ASP A 62 18.69 -16.16 20.96
N SER A 63 19.29 -17.35 20.96
CA SER A 63 18.57 -18.62 21.20
C SER A 63 18.00 -18.73 22.61
N PHE A 64 18.65 -18.12 23.61
CA PHE A 64 18.16 -18.10 24.98
C PHE A 64 16.89 -17.25 25.09
N ARG A 65 16.91 -16.03 24.52
CA ARG A 65 15.72 -15.14 24.50
C ARG A 65 14.57 -15.71 23.68
N GLN A 66 14.86 -16.37 22.56
CA GLN A 66 13.87 -17.10 21.77
C GLN A 66 13.16 -18.19 22.58
N GLN A 67 13.93 -18.98 23.33
CA GLN A 67 13.38 -20.03 24.18
C GLN A 67 12.55 -19.45 25.34
N GLN A 68 12.97 -18.32 25.93
CA GLN A 68 12.19 -17.61 26.94
C GLN A 68 10.84 -17.14 26.40
N LEU A 69 10.81 -16.51 25.22
CA LEU A 69 9.58 -16.05 24.59
C LEU A 69 8.62 -17.19 24.28
N ALA A 70 9.13 -18.31 23.76
CA ALA A 70 8.33 -19.51 23.49
C ALA A 70 7.72 -20.07 24.78
N THR A 71 8.52 -20.19 25.85
CA THR A 71 8.08 -20.71 27.16
C THR A 71 7.04 -19.79 27.79
N ALA A 72 7.29 -18.48 27.81
CA ALA A 72 6.33 -17.47 28.29
C ALA A 72 5.02 -17.51 27.48
N SER A 73 5.10 -17.94 26.22
CA SER A 73 3.96 -18.11 25.33
C SER A 73 3.23 -19.44 25.43
N GLY A 74 3.70 -20.35 26.29
CA GLY A 74 3.08 -21.67 26.50
C GLY A 74 3.54 -22.73 25.50
N PHE A 75 4.61 -22.48 24.76
CA PHE A 75 5.17 -23.42 23.79
C PHE A 75 6.41 -24.15 24.35
N PRO A 76 6.63 -25.41 23.96
CA PRO A 76 7.75 -26.20 24.49
C PRO A 76 9.12 -25.74 23.99
N ASN A 77 9.16 -25.15 22.79
CA ASN A 77 10.40 -24.68 22.17
C ASN A 77 10.14 -23.58 21.14
N TRP A 78 11.21 -22.84 20.83
CA TRP A 78 11.20 -21.79 19.80
C TRP A 78 10.63 -22.28 18.47
N THR A 79 11.04 -23.44 17.98
CA THR A 79 10.61 -23.96 16.66
C THR A 79 9.10 -24.14 16.55
N THR A 80 8.43 -24.55 17.63
CA THR A 80 6.97 -24.74 17.64
C THR A 80 6.25 -23.40 17.75
N PHE A 81 6.81 -22.48 18.54
CA PHE A 81 6.31 -21.11 18.65
C PHE A 81 6.44 -20.34 17.34
N SER A 82 7.63 -20.33 16.73
CA SER A 82 7.90 -19.61 15.48
C SER A 82 6.99 -20.12 14.36
N ARG A 83 6.84 -21.44 14.22
CA ARG A 83 5.92 -22.02 13.24
C ARG A 83 4.46 -21.61 13.46
N GLN A 84 4.03 -21.47 14.71
CA GLN A 84 2.68 -21.00 15.00
C GLN A 84 2.54 -19.51 14.69
N LEU A 85 3.56 -18.71 15.02
CA LEU A 85 3.62 -17.30 14.68
C LEU A 85 3.56 -17.09 13.16
N ASP A 86 4.37 -17.82 12.39
CA ASP A 86 4.39 -17.78 10.94
C ASP A 86 3.00 -18.11 10.38
N ARG A 87 2.36 -19.19 10.85
CA ARG A 87 0.99 -19.54 10.41
C ARG A 87 -0.04 -18.46 10.70
N VAL A 88 0.04 -17.81 11.86
CA VAL A 88 -0.89 -16.72 12.21
C VAL A 88 -0.64 -15.51 11.32
N LEU A 89 0.63 -15.17 11.05
CA LEU A 89 0.99 -14.09 10.14
C LEU A 89 0.55 -14.39 8.70
N ASP A 90 0.79 -15.60 8.22
CA ASP A 90 0.38 -16.07 6.88
C ASP A 90 -1.15 -16.04 6.73
N SER A 91 -1.89 -16.47 7.75
CA SER A 91 -3.36 -16.43 7.73
C SER A 91 -3.89 -15.00 7.69
N VAL A 92 -3.34 -14.08 8.49
CA VAL A 92 -3.71 -12.66 8.44
C VAL A 92 -3.33 -12.04 7.10
N HIS A 93 -2.16 -12.40 6.57
CA HIS A 93 -1.72 -11.96 5.25
C HIS A 93 -2.68 -12.46 4.17
N GLN A 94 -3.08 -13.73 4.20
CA GLN A 94 -4.07 -14.27 3.27
C GLN A 94 -5.43 -13.58 3.41
N SER A 95 -5.94 -13.34 4.61
CA SER A 95 -7.19 -12.58 4.80
C SER A 95 -7.09 -11.14 4.31
N PHE A 96 -5.90 -10.53 4.41
CA PHE A 96 -5.63 -9.22 3.83
C PHE A 96 -5.64 -9.30 2.31
N GLU A 97 -4.90 -10.24 1.72
CA GLU A 97 -4.91 -10.50 0.27
C GLU A 97 -6.34 -10.74 -0.24
N GLU A 98 -7.16 -11.54 0.44
CA GLU A 98 -8.57 -11.78 0.10
C GLU A 98 -9.44 -10.50 0.15
N LEU A 99 -9.14 -9.55 1.04
CA LEU A 99 -9.82 -8.24 1.09
C LEU A 99 -9.39 -7.31 -0.04
N PHE A 100 -8.21 -7.52 -0.62
CA PHE A 100 -7.71 -6.83 -1.82
C PHE A 100 -7.89 -7.65 -3.09
N THR A 101 -8.37 -8.90 -2.99
CA THR A 101 -8.72 -9.78 -4.11
C THR A 101 -10.20 -9.58 -4.43
N PRO A 102 -10.55 -8.98 -5.57
CA PRO A 102 -11.93 -8.83 -5.99
C PRO A 102 -12.55 -10.17 -6.35
N GLU A 103 -13.88 -10.20 -6.33
CA GLU A 103 -14.66 -11.34 -6.83
C GLU A 103 -14.14 -11.81 -8.20
N PRO A 104 -14.01 -13.13 -8.43
CA PRO A 104 -13.41 -13.66 -9.64
C PRO A 104 -14.23 -13.23 -10.87
N GLY A 105 -13.68 -12.29 -11.64
CA GLY A 105 -14.34 -11.73 -12.83
C GLY A 105 -13.75 -10.45 -13.42
N THR A 106 -12.86 -9.75 -12.73
CA THR A 106 -12.16 -8.56 -13.28
C THR A 106 -10.70 -8.90 -13.56
N SER A 107 -10.29 -8.74 -14.82
CA SER A 107 -8.91 -8.89 -15.30
C SER A 107 -7.91 -7.89 -14.72
N ASP A 108 -8.35 -6.97 -13.85
CA ASP A 108 -7.57 -5.81 -13.39
C ASP A 108 -6.61 -6.13 -12.22
N ASP A 109 -6.71 -7.30 -11.57
CA ASP A 109 -5.95 -7.61 -10.35
C ASP A 109 -4.65 -8.38 -10.54
N ASP A 110 -4.59 -9.29 -11.54
CA ASP A 110 -3.33 -9.89 -11.96
C ASP A 110 -2.39 -8.78 -12.46
N ASP A 111 -2.96 -7.81 -13.20
CA ASP A 111 -2.30 -6.57 -13.59
C ASP A 111 -1.82 -5.77 -12.37
N PHE A 112 -2.62 -5.63 -11.30
CA PHE A 112 -2.21 -4.87 -10.10
C PHE A 112 -1.04 -5.52 -9.36
N LEU A 113 -1.03 -6.85 -9.22
CA LEU A 113 0.10 -7.59 -8.63
C LEU A 113 1.37 -7.43 -9.48
N GLU A 114 1.25 -7.49 -10.80
CA GLU A 114 2.36 -7.21 -11.71
C GLU A 114 2.93 -5.80 -11.50
N TRP A 115 2.07 -4.78 -11.36
CA TRP A 115 2.52 -3.41 -11.07
C TRP A 115 3.17 -3.26 -9.70
N LEU A 116 2.69 -4.00 -8.71
CA LEU A 116 3.27 -4.02 -7.36
C LEU A 116 4.68 -4.63 -7.39
N ASP A 117 4.85 -5.75 -8.07
CA ASP A 117 6.15 -6.42 -8.19
C ASP A 117 7.15 -5.60 -9.02
N ILE A 118 6.69 -4.92 -10.08
CA ILE A 118 7.51 -3.95 -10.83
C ILE A 118 7.94 -2.77 -9.93
N TRP A 119 7.04 -2.27 -9.09
CA TRP A 119 7.37 -1.17 -8.18
C TRP A 119 8.35 -1.59 -7.08
N HIS A 120 8.20 -2.78 -6.50
CA HIS A 120 9.09 -3.27 -5.45
C HIS A 120 10.40 -3.88 -5.96
N ASP A 121 10.56 -3.99 -7.28
CA ASP A 121 11.72 -4.63 -7.92
C ASP A 121 11.82 -6.12 -7.54
N SER A 122 10.66 -6.78 -7.44
CA SER A 122 10.52 -8.18 -7.01
C SER A 122 10.67 -9.18 -8.17
N LEU A 123 10.54 -8.72 -9.41
CA LEU A 123 10.66 -9.54 -10.62
C LEU A 123 12.10 -9.61 -11.13
N GLU A 124 12.42 -10.70 -11.85
CA GLU A 124 13.64 -10.70 -12.67
C GLU A 124 13.55 -9.60 -13.76
N ILE A 125 14.68 -8.93 -14.03
CA ILE A 125 14.74 -7.81 -14.98
C ILE A 125 14.18 -8.19 -16.37
N ALA A 126 14.37 -9.44 -16.80
CA ALA A 126 13.85 -9.92 -18.08
C ALA A 126 12.32 -10.00 -18.09
N ASP A 127 11.72 -10.47 -17.01
CA ASP A 127 10.27 -10.62 -16.84
C ASP A 127 9.62 -9.24 -16.69
N ALA A 128 10.18 -8.37 -15.83
CA ALA A 128 9.71 -6.99 -15.67
C ALA A 128 9.67 -6.23 -17.00
N LYS A 129 10.69 -6.38 -17.85
CA LYS A 129 10.72 -5.77 -19.19
C LYS A 129 9.68 -6.35 -20.14
N THR A 130 9.34 -7.62 -19.98
CA THR A 130 8.33 -8.29 -20.80
C THR A 130 6.95 -7.78 -20.43
N THR A 131 6.62 -7.77 -19.13
CA THR A 131 5.38 -7.23 -18.59
C THR A 131 5.19 -5.76 -18.99
N LEU A 132 6.20 -4.91 -18.78
CA LEU A 132 6.13 -3.50 -19.18
C LEU A 132 5.79 -3.29 -20.67
N ARG A 133 6.32 -4.13 -21.56
CA ARG A 133 6.00 -4.06 -23.00
C ARG A 133 4.58 -4.49 -23.29
N GLN A 134 4.11 -5.57 -22.65
CA GLN A 134 2.74 -6.06 -22.79
C GLN A 134 1.72 -5.01 -22.34
N GLN A 135 2.07 -4.29 -21.28
CA GLN A 135 1.28 -3.19 -20.72
C GLN A 135 1.42 -1.86 -21.48
N GLY A 136 2.14 -1.82 -22.62
CA GLY A 136 2.18 -0.66 -23.51
C GLY A 136 3.37 0.30 -23.35
N PHE A 137 4.33 0.03 -22.45
CA PHE A 137 5.55 0.81 -22.38
C PHE A 137 6.55 0.40 -23.47
N SER A 138 6.79 1.28 -24.44
CA SER A 138 7.72 1.02 -25.55
C SER A 138 9.20 1.00 -25.16
N GLN A 139 9.56 1.59 -24.01
CA GLN A 139 10.94 1.73 -23.51
C GLN A 139 11.04 1.20 -22.06
N PRO A 140 10.95 -0.13 -21.85
CA PRO A 140 10.90 -0.71 -20.50
C PRO A 140 12.18 -0.45 -19.69
N ASP A 141 13.36 -0.44 -20.34
CA ASP A 141 14.63 -0.12 -19.69
C ASP A 141 14.59 1.24 -18.99
N ARG A 142 14.05 2.25 -19.69
CA ARG A 142 13.95 3.62 -19.18
C ARG A 142 12.91 3.75 -18.07
N VAL A 143 11.85 2.95 -18.10
CA VAL A 143 10.87 2.89 -17.01
C VAL A 143 11.52 2.33 -15.76
N LEU A 144 12.24 1.20 -15.86
CA LEU A 144 12.94 0.61 -14.72
C LEU A 144 13.99 1.57 -14.14
N GLU A 145 14.78 2.25 -14.98
CA GLU A 145 15.73 3.29 -14.54
C GLU A 145 15.04 4.43 -13.78
N LEU A 146 13.85 4.89 -14.22
CA LEU A 146 13.09 5.92 -13.51
C LEU A 146 12.58 5.43 -12.16
N LEU A 147 12.06 4.21 -12.08
CA LEU A 147 11.52 3.65 -10.84
C LEU A 147 12.65 3.39 -9.82
N GLU A 148 13.76 2.83 -10.27
CA GLU A 148 14.97 2.68 -9.45
C GLU A 148 15.47 4.04 -8.96
N GLY A 149 15.56 5.02 -9.87
CA GLY A 149 15.96 6.39 -9.54
C GLY A 149 15.05 7.03 -8.50
N LEU A 150 13.73 6.80 -8.57
CA LEU A 150 12.77 7.29 -7.60
C LEU A 150 12.95 6.63 -6.23
N ARG A 151 13.04 5.30 -6.17
CA ARG A 151 13.25 4.52 -4.93
C ARG A 151 14.53 4.93 -4.19
N ASN A 152 15.58 5.23 -4.94
CA ASN A 152 16.88 5.63 -4.40
C ASN A 152 17.06 7.15 -4.28
N SER A 153 16.02 7.94 -4.58
CA SER A 153 16.11 9.39 -4.56
C SER A 153 16.24 9.94 -3.14
N ARG A 154 16.96 11.06 -3.00
CA ARG A 154 17.00 11.82 -1.74
C ARG A 154 15.61 12.24 -1.27
N PHE A 155 14.71 12.49 -2.23
CA PHE A 155 13.33 12.82 -1.99
C PHE A 155 12.57 11.67 -1.29
N TYR A 156 12.68 10.44 -1.83
CA TYR A 156 12.07 9.24 -1.23
C TYR A 156 12.61 8.97 0.18
N HIS A 157 13.92 9.08 0.38
CA HIS A 157 14.54 8.86 1.68
C HIS A 157 14.28 9.98 2.70
N ALA A 158 13.97 11.21 2.24
CA ALA A 158 13.64 12.32 3.11
C ALA A 158 12.23 12.20 3.73
N PHE A 159 11.40 11.29 3.25
CA PHE A 159 10.09 11.05 3.81
C PHE A 159 10.11 10.35 5.17
N SER A 160 9.16 10.77 6.02
CA SER A 160 8.76 9.97 7.16
C SER A 160 8.31 8.58 6.70
N ARG A 161 8.36 7.60 7.60
CA ARG A 161 7.91 6.23 7.31
C ARG A 161 6.51 6.22 6.68
N VAL A 162 5.57 6.96 7.28
CA VAL A 162 4.19 7.11 6.78
C VAL A 162 4.13 7.72 5.37
N GLY A 163 5.03 8.65 5.02
CA GLY A 163 5.09 9.23 3.68
C GLY A 163 5.56 8.22 2.63
N ARG A 164 6.52 7.36 2.99
CA ARG A 164 6.99 6.26 2.12
C ARG A 164 5.91 5.23 1.92
N ASP A 165 5.27 4.76 2.99
CA ASP A 165 4.18 3.77 2.91
C ASP A 165 3.04 4.26 1.98
N ARG A 166 2.72 5.56 2.01
CA ARG A 166 1.72 6.17 1.11
C ARG A 166 2.16 6.22 -0.34
N LEU A 167 3.44 6.51 -0.59
CA LEU A 167 3.98 6.50 -1.94
C LEU A 167 4.03 5.07 -2.49
N ASP A 168 4.47 4.12 -1.69
CA ASP A 168 4.55 2.70 -2.06
C ASP A 168 3.16 2.14 -2.40
N ARG A 169 2.11 2.60 -1.70
CA ARG A 169 0.72 2.27 -2.03
C ARG A 169 0.19 2.97 -3.30
N LEU A 170 0.69 4.16 -3.61
CA LEU A 170 0.24 4.95 -4.77
C LEU A 170 0.84 4.44 -6.09
N MET A 171 2.13 4.06 -6.08
CA MET A 171 2.90 3.82 -7.30
C MET A 171 2.33 2.70 -8.20
N PRO A 172 1.86 1.55 -7.69
CA PRO A 172 1.27 0.51 -8.54
C PRO A 172 0.04 1.00 -9.30
N ALA A 173 -0.89 1.67 -8.62
CA ALA A 173 -2.08 2.24 -9.25
C ALA A 173 -1.74 3.35 -10.25
N ALA A 174 -0.73 4.17 -9.94
CA ALA A 174 -0.23 5.19 -10.84
C ALA A 174 0.39 4.61 -12.12
N LEU A 175 1.15 3.51 -12.02
CA LEU A 175 1.74 2.82 -13.16
C LEU A 175 0.66 2.25 -14.08
N ALA A 176 -0.34 1.57 -13.50
CA ALA A 176 -1.50 1.05 -14.23
C ALA A 176 -2.28 2.15 -14.97
N GLN A 177 -2.43 3.34 -14.37
CA GLN A 177 -3.12 4.44 -15.05
C GLN A 177 -2.25 5.13 -16.11
N CYS A 178 -0.93 5.20 -15.90
CA CYS A 178 -0.02 5.72 -16.91
C CYS A 178 0.03 4.81 -18.14
N SER A 179 0.01 3.48 -17.94
CA SER A 179 0.02 2.49 -19.03
C SER A 179 -1.18 2.66 -19.97
N ASN A 180 -2.34 3.03 -19.41
CA ASN A 180 -3.58 3.31 -20.14
C ASN A 180 -3.61 4.67 -20.87
N SER A 181 -2.57 5.50 -20.77
CA SER A 181 -2.51 6.79 -21.43
C SER A 181 -1.96 6.70 -22.87
N ASN A 182 -2.24 7.71 -23.70
CA ASN A 182 -1.74 7.75 -25.09
C ASN A 182 -0.20 7.84 -25.18
N ASP A 183 0.47 8.31 -24.13
CA ASP A 183 1.93 8.38 -24.04
C ASP A 183 2.38 8.01 -22.61
N PRO A 184 2.46 6.70 -22.30
CA PRO A 184 2.73 6.20 -20.95
C PRO A 184 4.03 6.71 -20.35
N MET A 185 5.07 6.86 -21.18
CA MET A 185 6.37 7.31 -20.73
C MET A 185 6.34 8.78 -20.30
N THR A 186 5.66 9.64 -21.08
CA THR A 186 5.46 11.04 -20.72
C THR A 186 4.58 11.16 -19.48
N ALA A 187 3.50 10.39 -19.38
CA ALA A 187 2.62 10.38 -18.21
C ALA A 187 3.38 10.05 -16.93
N LEU A 188 4.15 8.96 -16.93
CA LEU A 188 4.94 8.53 -15.78
C LEU A 188 5.99 9.57 -15.38
N THR A 189 6.77 10.08 -16.35
CA THR A 189 7.81 11.09 -16.08
C THR A 189 7.22 12.34 -15.44
N ARG A 190 6.06 12.79 -15.95
CA ARG A 190 5.37 13.98 -15.44
C ARG A 190 4.77 13.73 -14.05
N LEU A 191 4.22 12.54 -13.82
CA LEU A 191 3.66 12.17 -12.53
C LEU A 191 4.73 12.15 -11.45
N ILE A 192 5.89 11.54 -11.72
CA ILE A 192 7.03 11.52 -10.79
C ILE A 192 7.43 12.95 -10.41
N SER A 193 7.54 13.85 -11.39
CA SER A 193 7.86 15.27 -11.13
C SER A 193 6.82 15.97 -10.24
N VAL A 194 5.53 15.66 -10.40
CA VAL A 194 4.46 16.19 -9.54
C VAL A 194 4.57 15.61 -8.13
N ILE A 195 4.76 14.30 -8.00
CA ILE A 195 4.96 13.62 -6.72
C ILE A 195 6.13 14.24 -5.97
N GLU A 196 7.27 14.47 -6.64
CA GLU A 196 8.44 15.15 -6.08
C GLU A 196 8.11 16.55 -5.55
N ALA A 197 7.28 17.30 -6.27
CA ALA A 197 6.91 18.66 -5.89
C ALA A 197 5.95 18.70 -4.69
N ILE A 198 4.97 17.79 -4.63
CA ILE A 198 3.94 17.77 -3.58
C ILE A 198 4.35 16.95 -2.36
N GLY A 199 5.36 16.10 -2.49
CA GLY A 199 5.66 15.02 -1.57
C GLY A 199 5.84 15.43 -0.12
N ARG A 200 6.38 16.63 0.15
CA ARG A 200 6.53 17.16 1.52
C ARG A 200 5.21 17.20 2.30
N ARG A 201 4.08 17.19 1.60
CA ARG A 201 2.72 17.14 2.15
C ARG A 201 2.12 15.77 1.85
N SER A 202 2.47 14.77 2.66
CA SER A 202 2.06 13.37 2.48
C SER A 202 0.53 13.17 2.46
N ALA A 203 -0.27 14.15 2.90
CA ALA A 203 -1.72 14.16 2.76
C ALA A 203 -2.16 14.05 1.29
N TYR A 204 -1.46 14.70 0.35
CA TYR A 204 -1.80 14.60 -1.07
C TYR A 204 -1.49 13.23 -1.66
N LEU A 205 -0.46 12.53 -1.15
CA LEU A 205 -0.20 11.15 -1.56
C LEU A 205 -1.32 10.21 -1.10
N SER A 206 -1.85 10.41 0.12
CA SER A 206 -3.04 9.70 0.59
C SER A 206 -4.27 10.02 -0.25
N LEU A 207 -4.49 11.30 -0.58
CA LEU A 207 -5.61 11.72 -1.41
C LEU A 207 -5.59 10.96 -2.75
N LEU A 208 -4.44 10.92 -3.42
CA LEU A 208 -4.30 10.26 -4.71
C LEU A 208 -4.42 8.73 -4.61
N SER A 209 -3.90 8.11 -3.55
CA SER A 209 -4.00 6.66 -3.38
C SER A 209 -5.39 6.19 -2.94
N GLU A 210 -6.16 7.04 -2.25
CA GLU A 210 -7.52 6.74 -1.80
C GLU A 210 -8.60 7.10 -2.85
N ASN A 211 -8.25 7.91 -3.87
CA ASN A 211 -9.20 8.39 -4.89
C ASN A 211 -8.70 8.12 -6.32
N PRO A 212 -9.00 6.93 -6.90
CA PRO A 212 -8.56 6.56 -8.25
C PRO A 212 -9.03 7.52 -9.35
N LEU A 213 -10.19 8.17 -9.17
CA LEU A 213 -10.71 9.20 -10.08
C LEU A 213 -9.84 10.46 -10.08
N ALA A 214 -9.38 10.91 -8.91
CA ALA A 214 -8.51 12.08 -8.82
C ALA A 214 -7.15 11.79 -9.47
N LEU A 215 -6.62 10.58 -9.28
CA LEU A 215 -5.40 10.12 -9.94
C LEU A 215 -5.54 10.11 -11.47
N SER A 216 -6.66 9.64 -12.00
CA SER A 216 -6.87 9.55 -13.46
C SER A 216 -7.04 10.93 -14.09
N GLN A 217 -7.74 11.84 -13.41
CA GLN A 217 -7.84 13.23 -13.81
C GLN A 217 -6.48 13.93 -13.76
N LEU A 218 -5.69 13.71 -12.71
CA LEU A 218 -4.35 14.24 -12.61
C LEU A 218 -3.48 13.76 -13.79
N ILE A 219 -3.44 12.45 -14.05
CA ILE A 219 -2.66 11.87 -15.15
C ILE A 219 -3.11 12.44 -16.51
N THR A 220 -4.41 12.61 -16.72
CA THR A 220 -4.97 13.24 -17.92
C THR A 220 -4.48 14.69 -18.07
N LEU A 221 -4.57 15.49 -17.00
CA LEU A 221 -4.18 16.90 -16.99
C LEU A 221 -2.68 17.08 -17.24
N ILE A 222 -1.84 16.34 -16.50
CA ILE A 222 -0.38 16.44 -16.61
C ILE A 222 0.09 15.95 -17.96
N THR A 223 -0.57 14.98 -18.59
CA THR A 223 -0.21 14.50 -19.92
C THR A 223 -0.58 15.52 -21.00
N ALA A 224 -1.74 16.19 -20.87
CA ALA A 224 -2.23 17.18 -21.83
C ALA A 224 -1.41 18.49 -21.87
N SER A 225 -0.80 18.93 -20.76
CA SER A 225 -0.12 20.22 -20.67
C SER A 225 1.32 20.12 -20.20
N ARG A 226 2.27 20.71 -20.96
CA ARG A 226 3.70 20.75 -20.60
C ARG A 226 4.02 21.66 -19.40
N GLY A 227 3.14 22.61 -19.09
CA GLY A 227 3.38 23.62 -18.05
C GLY A 227 2.64 23.37 -16.73
N ILE A 228 1.72 22.41 -16.69
CA ILE A 228 0.86 22.24 -15.52
C ILE A 228 1.59 21.61 -14.34
N ASN A 229 2.63 20.80 -14.58
CA ASN A 229 3.43 20.19 -13.52
C ASN A 229 4.08 21.22 -12.59
N SER A 230 4.72 22.24 -13.17
CA SER A 230 5.37 23.29 -12.39
C SER A 230 4.35 24.14 -11.63
N TRP A 231 3.17 24.33 -12.23
CA TRP A 231 2.06 25.05 -11.60
C TRP A 231 1.44 24.25 -10.45
N ILE A 232 1.19 22.94 -10.60
CA ILE A 232 0.69 22.05 -9.54
C ILE A 232 1.69 22.00 -8.38
N GLY A 233 2.99 21.94 -8.67
CA GLY A 233 4.03 21.99 -7.63
C GLY A 233 3.99 23.28 -6.81
N GLN A 234 3.61 24.41 -7.43
CA GLN A 234 3.48 25.71 -6.77
C GLN A 234 2.11 25.90 -6.09
N HIS A 235 1.07 25.26 -6.61
CA HIS A 235 -0.32 25.34 -6.12
C HIS A 235 -0.94 23.95 -5.87
N PRO A 236 -0.45 23.16 -4.88
CA PRO A 236 -0.95 21.80 -4.64
C PRO A 236 -2.42 21.73 -4.21
N VAL A 237 -3.01 22.86 -3.77
CA VAL A 237 -4.43 22.96 -3.38
C VAL A 237 -5.38 22.62 -4.52
N ILE A 238 -4.95 22.71 -5.79
CA ILE A 238 -5.78 22.29 -6.92
C ILE A 238 -6.06 20.78 -6.92
N LEU A 239 -5.23 19.98 -6.23
CA LEU A 239 -5.49 18.55 -6.07
C LEU A 239 -6.77 18.29 -5.26
N ASP A 240 -7.16 19.23 -4.40
CA ASP A 240 -8.42 19.17 -3.66
C ASP A 240 -9.61 19.44 -4.62
N GLU A 241 -9.44 20.24 -5.67
CA GLU A 241 -10.46 20.47 -6.71
C GLU A 241 -10.69 19.23 -7.60
N LEU A 242 -9.69 18.33 -7.72
CA LEU A 242 -9.83 17.05 -8.43
C LEU A 242 -10.75 16.05 -7.71
N LEU A 243 -11.12 16.32 -6.45
CA LEU A 243 -12.07 15.51 -5.70
C LEU A 243 -13.53 15.83 -6.07
N ASP A 244 -13.80 16.99 -6.66
CA ASP A 244 -15.14 17.42 -7.02
C ASP A 244 -15.41 17.16 -8.52
N PRO A 245 -16.22 16.15 -8.88
CA PRO A 245 -16.48 15.78 -10.28
C PRO A 245 -17.32 16.82 -11.07
N ILE A 246 -17.56 18.05 -10.54
CA ILE A 246 -18.55 18.98 -11.10
C ILE A 246 -17.97 20.33 -11.57
N SER A 247 -16.74 20.74 -11.24
CA SER A 247 -16.33 22.13 -11.56
C SER A 247 -15.52 22.35 -12.84
N SER A 248 -15.08 21.33 -13.57
CA SER A 248 -14.28 21.54 -14.78
C SER A 248 -15.08 21.36 -16.07
N TYR A 249 -15.26 22.48 -16.79
CA TYR A 249 -15.81 22.67 -18.15
C TYR A 249 -17.30 23.00 -18.29
N LYS A 250 -17.65 24.25 -17.95
CA LYS A 250 -18.47 25.08 -18.85
C LYS A 250 -17.62 26.24 -19.35
N VAL A 251 -17.19 26.13 -20.60
CA VAL A 251 -16.83 27.28 -21.46
C VAL A 251 -17.72 27.19 -22.68
#